data_AF-A0A933G4S3-F1
#
_entry.id   AF-A0A933G4S3-F1
#
_cell.length_a   1.000
_cell.length_b   1.000
_cell.length_c   1.000
_cell.angle_alpha   90.00
_cell.angle_beta   90.00
_cell.angle_gamma   90.00
#
_symmetry.space_group_name_H-M   'P 1'
#
loop_
_entity.id
_entity.type
_entity.pdbx_description
1 polymer ?
#
loop_
_entity_poly.entity_id
_entity_poly.type
_entity_poly.pdbx_seq_one_letter_code
_entity_poly.pdbx_strand_id
1 'polypeptide(L)'
;MQGERPIESSRSPAPAGNLPSPQAEHGGERRQHRRLAIRLPVDCRIQGLPQAVRAFTRDISTGGVYFEADLPAGTPRLPPACTLDLTLTVPPGEGHFPYQGRVTGSAELLRCDPLPGPAGKSGVVRYGLAARFRQPLQMAF
;
A
#
# COMPACT_ATOMS: atom_id res chain seq x y z
N MET A 1 -70.34 -43.80 -16.28
CA MET A 1 -68.97 -43.28 -16.55
C MET A 1 -68.61 -42.42 -15.34
N GLN A 2 -68.01 -42.99 -14.29
CA GLN A 2 -66.55 -43.07 -14.09
C GLN A 2 -65.85 -41.74 -14.44
N GLY A 3 -65.46 -41.01 -13.40
CA GLY A 3 -64.66 -39.79 -13.45
C GLY A 3 -63.97 -39.60 -12.10
N GLU A 4 -62.65 -39.57 -12.13
CA GLU A 4 -61.70 -39.81 -11.04
C GLU A 4 -61.44 -38.58 -10.14
N ARG A 5 -60.87 -38.83 -8.95
CA ARG A 5 -60.43 -37.84 -7.95
C ARG A 5 -59.25 -37.00 -8.50
N PRO A 6 -58.88 -35.87 -7.85
CA PRO A 6 -57.70 -36.00 -6.99
C PRO A 6 -57.69 -35.15 -5.71
N ILE A 7 -56.84 -35.63 -4.81
CA ILE A 7 -56.54 -35.21 -3.44
C ILE A 7 -55.56 -34.02 -3.47
N GLU A 8 -55.90 -32.91 -2.81
CA GLU A 8 -54.96 -31.80 -2.59
C GLU A 8 -53.87 -32.23 -1.59
N SER A 9 -52.66 -32.41 -2.12
CA SER A 9 -51.47 -32.79 -1.36
C SER A 9 -50.80 -31.52 -0.81
N SER A 10 -50.77 -31.43 0.52
CA SER A 10 -50.08 -30.42 1.31
C SER A 10 -48.56 -30.45 1.05
N ARG A 11 -48.06 -29.43 0.36
CA ARG A 11 -46.60 -29.20 0.24
C ARG A 11 -46.10 -28.49 1.50
N SER A 12 -45.40 -29.24 2.34
CA SER A 12 -44.52 -28.69 3.38
C SER A 12 -43.34 -27.93 2.73
N PRO A 13 -42.94 -26.76 3.25
CA PRO A 13 -41.72 -26.10 2.82
C PRO A 13 -40.49 -26.81 3.40
N ALA A 14 -39.53 -27.15 2.54
CA ALA A 14 -38.24 -27.70 2.92
C ALA A 14 -37.43 -26.69 3.77
N PRO A 15 -36.65 -27.14 4.76
CA PRO A 15 -35.78 -26.27 5.54
C PRO A 15 -34.67 -25.71 4.65
N ALA A 16 -34.46 -24.39 4.76
CA ALA A 16 -33.39 -23.66 4.13
C ALA A 16 -32.05 -24.36 4.39
N GLY A 17 -31.42 -24.87 3.33
CA GLY A 17 -30.06 -25.38 3.39
C GLY A 17 -29.14 -24.26 3.85
N ASN A 18 -28.49 -24.47 5.00
CA ASN A 18 -27.35 -23.68 5.43
C ASN A 18 -26.31 -23.69 4.29
N LEU A 19 -26.24 -22.58 3.55
CA LEU A 19 -25.10 -22.31 2.70
C LEU A 19 -23.86 -22.26 3.61
N PRO A 20 -22.82 -23.07 3.35
CA PRO A 20 -21.58 -22.96 4.09
C PRO A 20 -21.05 -21.53 3.93
N SER A 21 -20.78 -20.88 5.06
CA SER A 21 -20.12 -19.58 5.10
C SER A 21 -18.84 -19.67 4.24
N PRO A 22 -18.52 -18.65 3.41
CA PRO A 22 -17.26 -18.64 2.68
C PRO A 22 -16.14 -18.72 3.73
N GLN A 23 -15.48 -19.88 3.75
CA GLN A 23 -14.30 -20.09 4.56
C GLN A 23 -13.33 -18.96 4.22
N ALA A 24 -12.84 -18.28 5.25
CA ALA A 24 -11.80 -17.27 5.12
C ALA A 24 -10.62 -17.91 4.39
N GLU A 25 -10.50 -17.59 3.11
CA GLU A 25 -9.33 -17.86 2.29
C GLU A 25 -8.12 -17.34 3.08
N HIS A 26 -7.29 -18.26 3.58
CA HIS A 26 -5.95 -17.95 4.01
C HIS A 26 -5.17 -17.54 2.77
N GLY A 27 -5.37 -16.30 2.32
CA GLY A 27 -4.64 -15.70 1.23
C GLY A 27 -3.17 -15.68 1.60
N GLY A 28 -2.41 -16.66 1.13
CA GLY A 28 -0.99 -16.77 1.36
C GLY A 28 -0.28 -15.45 1.02
N GLU A 29 0.69 -15.08 1.85
CA GLU A 29 1.51 -13.90 1.63
C GLU A 29 2.16 -13.99 0.24
N ARG A 30 1.71 -13.14 -0.69
CA ARG A 30 2.16 -13.14 -2.10
C ARG A 30 3.49 -12.43 -2.29
N ARG A 31 4.03 -11.77 -1.26
CA ARG A 31 5.26 -10.98 -1.35
C ARG A 31 6.50 -11.87 -1.23
N GLN A 32 7.43 -11.68 -2.15
CA GLN A 32 8.74 -12.37 -2.16
C GLN A 32 9.64 -11.97 -0.99
N HIS A 33 9.48 -10.76 -0.43
CA HIS A 33 10.32 -10.25 0.64
C HIS A 33 9.47 -9.77 1.83
N ARG A 34 9.89 -10.13 3.04
CA ARG A 34 9.30 -9.62 4.28
C ARG A 34 9.46 -8.10 4.34
N ARG A 35 8.38 -7.41 4.72
CA ARG A 35 8.39 -5.96 4.95
C ARG A 35 8.67 -5.67 6.42
N LEU A 36 9.58 -4.74 6.66
CA LEU A 36 9.85 -4.14 7.95
C LEU A 36 8.95 -2.93 8.10
N ALA A 37 8.07 -2.95 9.11
CA ALA A 37 7.27 -1.80 9.49
C ALA A 37 8.16 -0.83 10.27
N ILE A 38 8.76 0.13 9.56
CA ILE A 38 9.66 1.13 10.10
C ILE A 38 9.31 2.49 9.52
N ARG A 39 9.35 3.53 10.36
CA ARG A 39 9.24 4.94 9.94
C ARG A 39 10.63 5.53 9.80
N LEU A 40 11.07 5.70 8.55
CA LEU A 40 12.30 6.37 8.18
C LEU A 40 11.98 7.63 7.37
N PRO A 41 12.71 8.73 7.56
CA PRO A 41 12.65 9.87 6.66
C PRO A 41 13.02 9.47 5.23
N VAL A 42 12.25 9.98 4.27
CA VAL A 42 12.48 9.79 2.84
C VAL A 42 12.44 11.15 2.16
N ASP A 43 13.50 11.48 1.43
CA ASP A 43 13.45 12.53 0.41
C ASP A 43 13.17 11.86 -0.93
N CYS A 44 12.09 12.29 -1.60
CA CYS A 44 11.64 11.72 -2.86
C CYS A 44 11.60 12.80 -3.94
N ARG A 45 12.39 12.62 -5.01
CA ARG A 45 12.27 13.43 -6.22
C ARG A 45 11.37 12.72 -7.22
N ILE A 46 10.25 13.34 -7.54
CA ILE A 46 9.27 12.84 -8.50
C ILE A 46 9.48 13.57 -9.82
N GLN A 47 9.60 12.84 -10.92
CA GLN A 47 9.66 13.47 -12.25
C GLN A 47 8.39 14.29 -12.52
N GLY A 48 8.58 15.54 -12.92
CA GLY A 48 7.48 16.49 -13.18
C GLY A 48 7.09 17.36 -11.98
N LEU A 49 7.62 17.09 -10.77
CA LEU A 49 7.51 18.02 -9.65
C LEU A 49 8.79 18.85 -9.51
N PRO A 50 8.68 20.17 -9.23
CA PRO A 50 9.85 21.06 -9.17
C PRO A 50 10.71 20.85 -7.93
N GLN A 51 10.15 20.28 -6.85
CA GLN A 51 10.81 20.14 -5.57
C GLN A 51 10.77 18.70 -5.07
N ALA A 52 11.81 18.33 -4.31
CA ALA A 52 11.81 17.07 -3.59
C ALA A 52 10.75 17.08 -2.48
N VAL A 53 10.08 15.95 -2.32
CA VAL A 53 9.01 15.75 -1.35
C VAL A 53 9.59 15.02 -0.15
N ARG A 54 9.46 15.65 1.02
CA ARG A 54 9.78 15.03 2.31
C ARG A 54 8.64 14.14 2.75
N ALA A 55 8.97 12.92 3.11
CA ALA A 55 8.02 11.87 3.42
C ALA A 55 8.55 10.97 4.53
N PHE A 56 7.71 10.03 4.95
CA PHE A 56 8.09 8.96 5.87
C PHE A 56 7.66 7.62 5.32
N THR A 57 8.54 6.62 5.42
CA THR A 57 8.14 5.23 5.16
C THR A 57 7.07 4.80 6.15
N ARG A 58 6.17 3.94 5.70
CA ARG A 58 5.34 3.12 6.57
C ARG A 58 5.92 1.71 6.67
N ASP A 59 6.42 1.19 5.56
CA ASP A 59 7.14 -0.07 5.51
C ASP A 59 8.18 -0.11 4.37
N ILE A 60 9.17 -0.99 4.50
CA ILE A 60 10.23 -1.21 3.51
C ILE A 60 10.60 -2.69 3.43
N SER A 61 11.01 -3.15 2.25
CA SER A 61 11.69 -4.44 2.06
C SER A 61 12.91 -4.24 1.17
N THR A 62 13.65 -5.31 0.89
CA THR A 62 14.76 -5.28 -0.08
C THR A 62 14.30 -4.99 -1.52
N GLY A 63 13.02 -5.19 -1.83
CA GLY A 63 12.46 -5.02 -3.18
C GLY A 63 11.65 -3.73 -3.38
N GLY A 64 11.30 -3.01 -2.32
CA GLY A 64 10.52 -1.79 -2.46
C GLY A 64 10.15 -1.13 -1.15
N VAL A 65 9.43 -0.02 -1.25
CA VAL A 65 9.04 0.83 -0.13
C VAL A 65 7.60 1.28 -0.28
N TYR A 66 6.92 1.44 0.85
CA TYR A 66 5.66 2.15 0.92
C TYR A 66 5.81 3.35 1.87
N PHE A 67 5.47 4.54 1.39
CA PHE A 67 5.65 5.78 2.14
C PHE A 67 4.49 6.75 1.97
N GLU A 68 4.35 7.67 2.91
CA GLU A 68 3.30 8.68 2.96
C GLU A 68 3.91 10.05 2.65
N ALA A 69 3.32 10.76 1.69
CA ALA A 69 3.79 12.05 1.21
C ALA A 69 2.65 13.07 1.20
N ASP A 70 2.93 14.28 1.68
CA ASP A 70 2.02 15.43 1.55
C ASP A 70 2.41 16.20 0.28
N LEU A 71 1.51 16.23 -0.72
CA LEU A 71 1.70 16.92 -2.00
C LEU A 71 0.82 18.19 -2.06
N PRO A 72 1.20 19.22 -2.84
CA PRO A 72 0.34 20.40 -3.01
C PRO A 72 -1.07 20.04 -3.50
N ALA A 73 -2.08 20.74 -3.00
CA ALA A 73 -3.45 20.59 -3.49
C ALA A 73 -3.52 20.87 -4.99
N GLY A 74 -4.33 20.09 -5.71
CA GLY A 74 -4.39 20.15 -7.18
C GLY A 74 -3.29 19.37 -7.90
N THR A 75 -2.31 18.80 -7.19
CA THR A 75 -1.37 17.85 -7.79
C THR A 75 -2.14 16.65 -8.33
N PRO A 76 -2.05 16.31 -9.63
CA PRO A 76 -2.71 15.14 -10.17
C PRO A 76 -2.13 13.87 -9.54
N ARG A 77 -2.96 12.82 -9.50
CA ARG A 77 -2.49 11.49 -9.07
C ARG A 77 -1.30 11.09 -9.94
N LEU A 78 -0.19 10.72 -9.31
CA LEU A 78 1.02 10.30 -10.01
C LEU A 78 0.73 9.02 -10.82
N PRO A 79 1.13 8.96 -12.10
CA PRO A 79 0.88 7.80 -12.93
C PRO A 79 1.74 6.61 -12.46
N PRO A 80 1.21 5.37 -12.51
CA PRO A 80 2.02 4.18 -12.36
C PRO A 80 3.20 4.17 -13.35
N ALA A 81 4.23 3.41 -13.02
CA ALA A 81 5.51 3.31 -13.74
C ALA A 81 6.34 4.61 -13.79
N CYS A 82 5.94 5.69 -13.11
CA CYS A 82 6.79 6.87 -13.01
C CYS A 82 8.05 6.56 -12.19
N THR A 83 9.17 7.18 -12.58
CA THR A 83 10.44 7.00 -11.88
C THR A 83 10.55 8.00 -10.72
N LEU A 84 11.00 7.48 -9.58
CA LEU A 84 11.25 8.21 -8.35
C LEU A 84 12.74 8.07 -7.99
N ASP A 85 13.39 9.17 -7.62
CA ASP A 85 14.69 9.11 -6.96
C ASP A 85 14.46 9.24 -5.45
N LEU A 86 14.92 8.25 -4.70
CA LEU A 86 14.69 8.14 -3.27
C LEU A 86 16.00 8.25 -2.51
N THR A 87 15.97 9.00 -1.41
CA THR A 87 17.00 9.00 -0.37
C THR A 87 16.32 8.67 0.96
N LEU A 88 16.56 7.46 1.46
CA LEU A 88 16.16 7.09 2.82
C LEU A 88 17.28 7.43 3.79
N THR A 89 16.88 8.00 4.93
CA THR A 89 17.80 8.33 6.01
C THR A 89 17.56 7.38 7.18
N VAL A 90 18.60 6.67 7.61
CA VAL A 90 18.58 5.90 8.85
C VAL A 90 19.16 6.80 9.94
N PRO A 91 18.35 7.25 10.92
CA PRO A 91 18.86 8.10 11.99
C PRO A 91 19.92 7.35 12.82
N PRO A 92 20.88 8.07 13.42
CA PRO A 92 21.82 7.46 14.35
C PRO A 92 21.06 6.88 15.54
N GLY A 93 21.58 5.78 16.09
CA GLY A 93 21.03 5.13 17.26
C GLY A 93 22.14 4.68 18.20
N GLU A 94 22.06 5.06 19.47
CA GLU A 94 22.98 4.59 20.50
C GLU A 94 23.03 3.06 20.50
N GLY A 95 24.25 2.50 20.47
CA GLY A 95 24.48 1.05 20.48
C GLY A 95 24.25 0.30 19.17
N HIS A 96 23.82 0.96 18.09
CA HIS A 96 23.55 0.30 16.81
C HIS A 96 24.27 0.93 15.61
N PHE A 97 24.10 2.24 15.41
CA PHE A 97 24.72 2.97 14.30
C PHE A 97 25.19 4.34 14.82
N PRO A 98 26.50 4.55 15.01
CA PRO A 98 27.02 5.82 15.51
C PRO A 98 26.88 6.96 14.50
N TYR A 99 26.61 6.65 13.23
CA TYR A 99 26.49 7.61 12.14
C TYR A 99 25.12 7.49 11.45
N GLN A 100 24.69 8.60 10.84
CA GLN A 100 23.49 8.65 10.01
C GLN A 100 23.74 7.83 8.74
N GLY A 101 23.03 6.70 8.58
CA GLY A 101 23.08 5.92 7.35
C GLY A 101 22.25 6.58 6.25
N ARG A 102 22.72 6.51 5.00
CA ARG A 102 21.94 6.94 3.82
C ARG A 102 21.80 5.80 2.84
N VAL A 103 20.58 5.65 2.32
CA VAL A 103 20.27 4.69 1.27
C VAL A 103 19.67 5.44 0.10
N THR A 104 20.35 5.43 -1.04
CA THR A 104 19.91 6.12 -2.25
C THR A 104 19.58 5.13 -3.35
N GLY A 105 18.57 5.44 -4.16
CA GLY A 105 18.26 4.60 -5.32
C GLY A 105 17.10 5.12 -6.16
N SER A 106 16.99 4.57 -7.36
CA SER A 106 15.83 4.79 -8.24
C SER A 106 14.76 3.74 -7.99
N ALA A 107 13.51 4.16 -8.01
CA ALA A 107 12.34 3.32 -7.83
C ALA A 107 11.28 3.61 -8.89
N GLU A 108 10.45 2.61 -9.15
CA GLU A 108 9.30 2.69 -10.04
C GLU A 108 8.03 2.73 -9.19
N LEU A 109 7.19 3.73 -9.40
CA LEU A 109 5.91 3.84 -8.71
C LEU A 109 4.94 2.76 -9.21
N LEU A 110 4.45 1.92 -8.31
CA LEU A 110 3.46 0.88 -8.64
C LEU A 110 2.02 1.39 -8.45
N ARG A 111 1.79 2.17 -7.38
CA ARG A 111 0.50 2.80 -7.10
C ARG A 111 0.65 4.04 -6.23
N CYS A 112 -0.30 4.93 -6.38
CA CYS A 112 -0.44 6.16 -5.59
C CYS A 112 -1.88 6.25 -5.11
N ASP A 113 -2.12 6.16 -3.81
CA ASP A 113 -3.48 6.09 -3.26
C ASP A 113 -3.75 7.35 -2.42
N PRO A 114 -4.86 8.07 -2.60
CA PRO A 114 -5.19 9.19 -1.73
C PRO A 114 -5.43 8.65 -0.32
N LEU A 115 -4.85 9.33 0.67
CA LEU A 115 -5.04 9.01 2.08
C LEU A 115 -5.87 10.13 2.73
N PRO A 116 -6.67 9.79 3.76
CA PRO A 116 -7.30 10.81 4.58
C PRO A 116 -6.19 11.69 5.20
N GLY A 117 -6.21 12.98 4.84
CA GLY A 117 -5.29 13.96 5.39
C GLY A 117 -5.71 14.39 6.80
N PRO A 118 -4.79 14.95 7.60
CA PRO A 118 -5.16 15.59 8.85
C PRO A 118 -6.10 16.75 8.54
N ALA A 119 -7.30 16.73 9.12
CA ALA A 119 -8.27 17.82 9.00
C ALA A 119 -7.59 19.13 9.46
N GLY A 120 -7.45 20.11 8.56
CA GLY A 120 -7.01 21.46 8.91
C GLY A 120 -5.76 22.01 8.22
N LYS A 121 -5.00 21.23 7.44
CA LYS A 121 -3.93 21.80 6.59
C LYS A 121 -4.47 22.18 5.22
N SER A 122 -4.95 23.42 5.10
CA SER A 122 -5.34 24.00 3.80
C SER A 122 -4.17 23.93 2.82
N GLY A 123 -4.37 23.32 1.64
CA GLY A 123 -3.41 23.36 0.54
C GLY A 123 -2.52 22.12 0.33
N VAL A 124 -2.71 21.02 1.06
CA VAL A 124 -2.00 19.75 0.80
C VAL A 124 -2.93 18.54 0.77
N VAL A 125 -2.59 17.56 -0.06
CA VAL A 125 -3.26 16.25 -0.15
C VAL A 125 -2.25 15.16 0.19
N ARG A 126 -2.64 14.25 1.08
CA ARG A 126 -1.79 13.13 1.48
C ARG A 126 -1.97 11.95 0.54
N TYR A 127 -0.86 11.37 0.11
CA TYR A 127 -0.82 10.17 -0.72
C TYR A 127 0.01 9.07 -0.08
N GLY A 128 -0.44 7.83 -0.26
CA GLY A 128 0.33 6.62 -0.04
C GLY A 128 0.97 6.18 -1.35
N LEU A 129 2.30 6.08 -1.37
CA LEU A 129 3.08 5.76 -2.56
C LEU A 129 3.75 4.42 -2.35
N ALA A 130 3.43 3.43 -3.20
CA ALA A 130 4.12 2.15 -3.22
C ALA A 130 5.08 2.11 -4.40
N ALA A 131 6.37 1.91 -4.14
CA ALA A 131 7.40 1.89 -5.17
C ALA A 131 8.25 0.62 -5.09
N ARG A 132 8.69 0.13 -6.25
CA ARG A 132 9.63 -0.98 -6.40
C ARG A 132 11.01 -0.43 -6.72
N PHE A 133 12.05 -0.90 -6.02
CA PHE A 133 13.42 -0.50 -6.36
C PHE A 133 13.83 -1.08 -7.70
N ARG A 134 14.42 -0.25 -8.57
CA ARG A 134 14.91 -0.69 -9.89
C ARG A 134 16.27 -1.35 -9.82
N GLN A 135 17.00 -1.10 -8.73
CA GLN A 135 18.33 -1.61 -8.46
C GLN A 135 18.41 -2.04 -6.98
N PRO A 136 19.33 -2.95 -6.62
CA PRO A 136 19.64 -3.22 -5.23
C PRO A 136 19.97 -1.92 -4.49
N LEU A 137 19.45 -1.78 -3.27
CA LEU A 137 19.72 -0.62 -2.42
C LEU A 137 21.21 -0.52 -2.12
N GLN A 138 21.80 0.66 -2.38
CA GLN A 138 23.17 0.97 -2.01
C GLN A 138 23.18 1.70 -0.67
N MET A 139 23.89 1.15 0.31
CA MET A 139 24.09 1.79 1.62
C MET A 139 25.41 2.56 1.65
N ALA A 140 25.35 3.79 2.15
CA ALA A 140 26.52 4.60 2.48
C ALA A 140 26.49 4.96 3.97
N PHE A 141 27.68 5.00 4.60
CA PHE A 141 27.90 5.30 6.01
C PHE A 141 28.83 6.50 6.15
#